data_AF-A0A2P2IGD3-F1
#
_entry.id   AF-A0A2P2IGD3-F1
#
_cell.length_a   1.000
_cell.length_b   1.000
_cell.length_c   1.000
_cell.angle_alpha   90.00
_cell.angle_beta   90.00
_cell.angle_gamma   90.00
#
_symmetry.space_group_name_H-M   'P 1'
#
loop_
_entity.id
_entity.type
_entity.pdbx_description
1 polymer ?
#
loop_
_entity_poly.entity_id
_entity_poly.type
_entity_poly.pdbx_seq_one_letter_code
_entity_poly.pdbx_strand_id
1 'polypeptide(L)'
;VEWILDNVEGARADAEAGKLLFGTVDTWLVWKMTQGRVHITDYTNASRTMLFNINSMQWDDKLLKIFNIPRSMMASVKSSSEVYGEMNIGGRGGTRIPIAGIAGDQQAALYGQMCVHPGQAKNTYGTGCFLLMNTGEEKVTSKNGLLT
;
A
#
# COMPACT_ATOMS: atom_id res chain seq x y z
N VAL A 1 6.02 7.96 -9.26
CA VAL A 1 6.18 6.86 -10.24
C VAL A 1 6.52 7.42 -11.60
N GLU A 2 5.64 8.24 -12.19
CA GLU A 2 5.86 8.93 -13.46
C GLU A 2 7.25 9.59 -13.56
N TRP A 3 7.64 10.39 -12.56
CA TRP A 3 8.97 10.99 -12.53
C TRP A 3 10.12 9.98 -12.75
N ILE A 4 10.06 8.79 -12.13
CA ILE A 4 11.09 7.76 -12.32
C ILE A 4 11.06 7.24 -13.76
N LEU A 5 9.87 6.98 -14.30
CA LEU A 5 9.70 6.50 -15.68
C LEU A 5 10.20 7.51 -16.72
N ASP A 6 10.10 8.81 -16.42
CA ASP A 6 10.51 9.88 -17.34
C ASP A 6 11.99 10.27 -17.21
N ASN A 7 12.59 10.06 -16.04
CA ASN A 7 13.93 10.58 -15.74
C ASN A 7 15.01 9.50 -15.60
N VAL A 8 14.64 8.24 -15.40
CA VAL A 8 15.60 7.13 -15.38
C VAL A 8 15.68 6.51 -16.76
N GLU A 9 16.88 6.56 -17.36
CA GLU A 9 17.15 6.00 -18.68
C GLU A 9 16.68 4.53 -18.78
N GLY A 10 15.91 4.21 -19.82
CA GLY A 10 15.39 2.86 -20.06
C GLY A 10 14.20 2.44 -19.19
N ALA A 11 13.88 3.17 -18.11
CA ALA A 11 12.85 2.73 -17.17
C ALA A 11 11.45 2.59 -17.79
N ARG A 12 11.07 3.52 -18.68
CA ARG A 12 9.79 3.45 -19.39
C ARG A 12 9.68 2.21 -20.28
N ALA A 13 10.72 1.91 -21.07
CA ALA A 13 10.74 0.75 -21.93
C ALA A 13 10.70 -0.56 -21.12
N ASP A 14 11.42 -0.63 -20.00
CA ASP A 14 11.40 -1.81 -19.13
C ASP A 14 10.05 -1.98 -18.39
N ALA A 15 9.40 -0.89 -18.00
CA ALA A 15 8.03 -0.92 -17.47
C ALA A 15 7.03 -1.47 -18.49
N GLU A 16 7.06 -0.96 -19.72
CA GLU A 16 6.19 -1.42 -20.82
C GLU A 16 6.46 -2.89 -21.19
N ALA A 17 7.71 -3.34 -21.08
CA ALA A 17 8.11 -4.73 -21.26
C ALA A 17 7.80 -5.64 -20.06
N GLY A 18 7.21 -5.11 -18.97
CA GLY A 18 6.85 -5.87 -17.77
C GLY A 18 8.04 -6.31 -16.92
N LYS A 19 9.19 -5.64 -17.05
CA LYS A 19 10.42 -5.92 -16.30
C LYS A 19 10.57 -5.08 -15.04
N LEU A 20 9.72 -4.07 -14.85
CA LEU A 20 9.66 -3.26 -13.63
C LEU A 20 8.38 -3.53 -12.85
N LEU A 21 8.53 -3.52 -11.53
CA LEU A 21 7.43 -3.55 -10.58
C LEU A 21 7.40 -2.23 -9.80
N PHE A 22 6.20 -1.77 -9.49
CA PHE A 22 5.95 -0.69 -8.54
C PHE A 22 5.58 -1.26 -7.18
N GLY A 23 6.01 -0.59 -6.12
CA GLY A 23 5.60 -0.93 -4.76
C GLY A 23 5.88 0.22 -3.81
N THR A 24 4.99 0.37 -2.82
CA THR A 24 5.27 1.10 -1.59
C THR A 24 6.23 0.30 -0.71
N VAL A 25 6.63 0.85 0.45
CA VAL A 25 7.63 0.21 1.33
C VAL A 25 7.19 -1.17 1.80
N ASP A 26 5.91 -1.36 2.13
CA ASP A 26 5.32 -2.65 2.48
C ASP A 26 5.48 -3.68 1.34
N THR A 27 5.13 -3.31 0.11
CA THR A 27 5.31 -4.17 -1.06
C THR A 27 6.76 -4.59 -1.24
N TRP A 28 7.69 -3.64 -1.11
CA TRP A 28 9.11 -3.92 -1.22
C TRP A 28 9.58 -4.91 -0.14
N LEU A 29 9.19 -4.69 1.11
CA LEU A 29 9.57 -5.58 2.22
C LEU A 29 9.02 -6.99 2.01
N VAL A 30 7.74 -7.14 1.65
CA VAL A 30 7.14 -8.44 1.36
C VAL A 30 7.83 -9.12 0.18
N TRP A 31 8.08 -8.39 -0.91
CA TRP A 31 8.80 -8.89 -2.07
C TRP A 31 10.18 -9.43 -1.69
N LYS A 32 10.94 -8.69 -0.88
CA LYS A 32 12.27 -9.11 -0.41
C LYS A 32 12.19 -10.30 0.54
N MET A 33 11.30 -10.28 1.52
CA MET A 33 11.11 -11.35 2.52
C MET A 33 10.66 -12.67 1.87
N THR A 34 9.91 -12.59 0.79
CA THR A 34 9.41 -13.76 0.05
C THR A 34 10.32 -14.17 -1.12
N GLN A 35 11.47 -13.51 -1.29
CA GLN A 35 12.44 -13.77 -2.37
C GLN A 35 11.83 -13.60 -3.77
N GLY A 36 11.01 -12.57 -3.95
CA GLY A 36 10.37 -12.21 -5.22
C GLY A 36 9.15 -13.05 -5.59
N ARG A 37 8.60 -13.83 -4.65
CA ARG A 37 7.43 -14.67 -4.93
C ARG A 37 6.10 -13.94 -4.75
N VAL A 38 6.06 -12.91 -3.90
CA VAL A 38 4.82 -12.24 -3.51
C VAL A 38 4.92 -10.74 -3.77
N HIS A 39 4.13 -10.24 -4.71
CA HIS A 39 4.01 -8.83 -5.07
C HIS A 39 2.62 -8.30 -4.68
N ILE A 40 2.52 -7.81 -3.45
CA ILE A 40 1.25 -7.38 -2.84
C ILE A 40 1.40 -6.06 -2.08
N THR A 41 0.28 -5.40 -1.83
CA THR A 41 0.13 -4.27 -0.89
C THR A 41 -1.22 -4.39 -0.19
N ASP A 42 -1.44 -3.67 0.91
CA ASP A 42 -2.75 -3.62 1.55
C ASP A 42 -3.57 -2.39 1.12
N TYR A 43 -4.85 -2.35 1.48
CA TYR A 43 -5.73 -1.22 1.17
C TYR A 43 -5.23 0.11 1.73
N THR A 44 -4.66 0.10 2.94
CA THR A 44 -4.23 1.34 3.58
C THR A 44 -3.04 1.96 2.84
N ASN A 45 -2.07 1.17 2.37
CA ASN A 45 -0.98 1.68 1.53
C ASN A 45 -1.45 2.02 0.11
N ALA A 46 -2.25 1.16 -0.54
CA ALA A 46 -2.76 1.40 -1.89
C ALA A 46 -3.50 2.74 -2.00
N SER A 47 -4.35 3.07 -1.02
CA SER A 47 -5.10 4.33 -0.97
C SER A 47 -4.22 5.60 -0.93
N ARG A 48 -2.94 5.47 -0.56
CA ARG A 48 -1.99 6.60 -0.49
C ARG A 48 -1.17 6.79 -1.76
N THR A 49 -1.36 5.94 -2.76
CA THR A 49 -0.62 5.99 -4.03
C THR A 49 -1.15 7.04 -5.01
N MET A 50 -2.35 7.58 -4.78
CA MET A 50 -3.13 8.35 -5.76
C MET A 50 -3.58 7.53 -6.99
N LEU A 51 -3.17 6.27 -7.13
CA LEU A 51 -3.48 5.41 -8.29
C LEU A 51 -4.58 4.38 -8.00
N PHE A 52 -5.06 4.32 -6.75
CA PHE A 52 -6.06 3.36 -6.29
C PHE A 52 -7.40 4.05 -6.02
N ASN A 53 -8.48 3.50 -6.57
CA ASN A 53 -9.82 4.00 -6.36
C ASN A 53 -10.42 3.36 -5.10
N ILE A 54 -10.60 4.16 -4.06
CA ILE A 54 -11.12 3.71 -2.76
C ILE A 54 -12.62 3.39 -2.75
N ASN A 55 -13.36 3.67 -3.82
CA ASN A 55 -14.78 3.30 -3.91
C ASN A 55 -14.95 1.93 -4.58
N SER A 56 -14.23 1.68 -5.68
CA SER A 56 -14.26 0.39 -6.38
C SER A 56 -13.27 -0.63 -5.83
N MET A 57 -12.36 -0.20 -4.95
CA MET A 57 -11.28 -1.01 -4.37
C MET A 57 -10.36 -1.63 -5.41
N GLN A 58 -10.05 -0.87 -6.48
CA GLN A 58 -9.20 -1.31 -7.59
C GLN A 58 -8.23 -0.21 -8.03
N TRP A 59 -7.12 -0.61 -8.66
CA TRP A 59 -6.26 0.33 -9.39
C TRP A 59 -7.05 1.05 -10.49
N ASP A 60 -6.96 2.38 -10.51
CA ASP A 60 -7.76 3.25 -11.37
C ASP A 60 -7.11 3.36 -12.76
N ASP A 61 -7.70 2.70 -13.75
CA ASP A 61 -7.17 2.67 -15.13
C ASP A 61 -7.09 4.07 -15.77
N LYS A 62 -7.97 5.00 -15.39
CA LYS A 62 -7.93 6.36 -15.91
C LYS A 62 -6.70 7.08 -15.37
N LEU A 63 -6.42 6.97 -14.08
CA LEU A 63 -5.22 7.58 -13.48
C LEU A 63 -3.93 6.92 -13.97
N LEU A 64 -3.89 5.59 -14.07
CA LEU A 64 -2.76 4.87 -14.66
C LEU A 64 -2.47 5.34 -16.09
N LYS A 65 -3.51 5.53 -16.91
CA LYS A 65 -3.38 6.05 -18.28
C LYS A 65 -2.90 7.50 -18.30
N ILE A 66 -3.41 8.37 -17.42
CA ILE A 66 -3.00 9.77 -17.33
C ILE A 66 -1.51 9.90 -17.03
N PHE A 67 -1.00 9.10 -16.08
CA PHE A 67 0.42 9.11 -15.71
C PHE A 67 1.30 8.18 -16.56
N ASN A 68 0.72 7.58 -17.61
CA ASN A 68 1.38 6.63 -18.49
C ASN A 68 2.13 5.50 -17.73
N ILE A 69 1.44 4.84 -16.80
CA ILE A 69 1.96 3.77 -15.96
C ILE A 69 1.33 2.44 -16.40
N PRO A 70 2.13 1.44 -16.84
CA PRO A 70 1.63 0.12 -17.18
C PRO A 70 1.00 -0.59 -15.97
N ARG A 71 -0.22 -1.14 -16.15
CA ARG A 71 -0.93 -1.89 -15.10
C ARG A 71 -0.16 -3.12 -14.62
N SER A 72 0.69 -3.69 -15.47
CA SER A 72 1.59 -4.81 -15.13
C SER A 72 2.54 -4.51 -13.98
N MET A 73 2.83 -3.24 -13.71
CA MET A 73 3.69 -2.84 -12.59
C MET A 73 2.98 -2.94 -11.23
N MET A 74 1.64 -2.99 -11.20
CA MET A 74 0.86 -2.81 -9.98
C MET A 74 0.79 -4.10 -9.14
N ALA A 75 1.01 -3.96 -7.84
CA ALA A 75 0.88 -5.06 -6.88
C ALA A 75 -0.58 -5.52 -6.74
N SER A 76 -0.79 -6.78 -6.36
CA SER A 76 -2.13 -7.24 -5.97
C SER A 76 -2.51 -6.63 -4.61
N VAL A 77 -3.69 -6.00 -4.53
CA VAL A 77 -4.15 -5.37 -3.29
C VAL A 77 -4.90 -6.39 -2.43
N LYS A 78 -4.59 -6.43 -1.14
CA LYS A 78 -5.09 -7.39 -0.15
C LYS A 78 -5.65 -6.68 1.09
N SER A 79 -6.37 -7.41 1.93
CA SER A 79 -6.81 -6.93 3.23
C SER A 79 -5.62 -6.73 4.18
N SER A 80 -5.77 -5.87 5.19
CA SER A 80 -4.70 -5.60 6.15
C SER A 80 -4.41 -6.75 7.12
N SER A 81 -5.24 -7.81 7.12
CA SER A 81 -5.10 -8.97 8.02
C SER A 81 -5.54 -10.29 7.34
N GLU A 82 -4.64 -10.88 6.57
CA GLU A 82 -4.75 -12.22 5.99
C GLU A 82 -3.35 -12.79 5.75
N VAL A 83 -3.20 -14.11 5.54
CA VAL A 83 -1.89 -14.69 5.22
C VAL A 83 -1.54 -14.42 3.75
N TYR A 84 -0.53 -13.59 3.50
CA TYR A 84 -0.09 -13.21 2.15
C TYR A 84 0.94 -14.17 1.55
N GLY A 85 1.66 -14.86 2.41
CA GLY A 85 2.78 -15.72 2.06
C GLY A 85 3.67 -15.96 3.28
N GLU A 86 4.80 -16.62 3.03
CA GLU A 86 5.71 -17.02 4.09
C GLU A 86 7.13 -16.55 3.79
N MET A 87 7.80 -16.04 4.83
CA MET A 87 9.22 -15.72 4.80
C MET A 87 10.06 -16.82 5.45
N ASN A 88 11.30 -16.93 4.99
CA ASN A 88 12.32 -17.77 5.60
C ASN A 88 13.45 -16.85 6.07
N ILE A 89 13.65 -16.76 7.39
CA ILE A 89 14.70 -15.95 8.00
C ILE A 89 16.02 -16.72 8.21
N GLY A 90 16.15 -17.92 7.62
CA GLY A 90 17.30 -18.80 7.79
C GLY A 90 17.17 -19.70 9.03
N GLY A 91 18.30 -20.26 9.48
CA GLY A 91 18.36 -21.19 10.62
C GLY A 91 18.31 -22.68 10.22
N ARG A 92 18.66 -23.55 11.17
CA ARG A 92 18.56 -25.01 11.01
C ARG A 92 17.09 -25.41 11.23
N GLY A 93 16.37 -25.75 10.16
CA GLY A 93 15.01 -26.33 10.29
C GLY A 93 13.98 -25.92 9.23
N GLY A 94 14.31 -25.00 8.30
CA GLY A 94 13.39 -24.65 7.22
C GLY A 94 12.11 -23.95 7.68
N THR A 95 12.08 -23.39 8.89
CA THR A 95 10.94 -22.67 9.44
C THR A 95 10.42 -21.61 8.46
N ARG A 96 9.09 -21.57 8.33
CA ARG A 96 8.37 -20.60 7.52
C ARG A 96 7.52 -19.76 8.45
N ILE A 97 7.71 -18.44 8.41
CA ILE A 97 6.97 -17.50 9.24
C ILE A 97 5.91 -16.84 8.34
N PRO A 98 4.62 -16.95 8.68
CA PRO A 98 3.58 -16.31 7.89
C PRO A 98 3.69 -14.78 8.01
N ILE A 99 3.64 -14.10 6.87
CA ILE A 99 3.41 -12.66 6.81
C ILE A 99 1.89 -12.49 6.77
N ALA A 100 1.32 -11.93 7.83
CA ALA A 100 -0.13 -11.94 8.05
C ALA A 100 -0.75 -10.60 8.47
N GLY A 101 0.02 -9.52 8.51
CA GLY A 101 -0.49 -8.17 8.77
C GLY A 101 0.31 -7.10 8.06
N ILE A 102 -0.37 -6.22 7.33
CA ILE A 102 0.20 -5.05 6.66
C ILE A 102 -0.75 -3.88 6.84
N ALA A 103 -0.22 -2.76 7.29
CA ALA A 103 -0.93 -1.48 7.27
C ALA A 103 0.07 -0.33 7.17
N GLY A 104 -0.34 0.77 6.57
CA GLY A 104 0.35 2.05 6.64
C GLY A 104 0.49 2.47 8.09
N ASP A 105 1.62 3.09 8.44
CA ASP A 105 1.99 3.45 9.81
C ASP A 105 0.90 4.21 10.58
N GLN A 106 0.24 5.17 9.92
CA GLN A 106 -0.80 5.99 10.56
C GLN A 106 -2.08 5.20 10.83
N GLN A 107 -2.48 4.33 9.91
CA GLN A 107 -3.62 3.42 10.07
C GLN A 107 -3.30 2.32 11.09
N ALA A 108 -2.07 1.80 11.09
CA ALA A 108 -1.60 0.86 12.11
C ALA A 108 -1.65 1.48 13.51
N ALA A 109 -1.23 2.74 13.66
CA ALA A 109 -1.33 3.47 14.92
C ALA A 109 -2.78 3.73 15.33
N LEU A 110 -3.69 4.01 14.39
CA LEU A 110 -5.13 4.14 14.67
C LEU A 110 -5.70 2.83 15.21
N TYR A 111 -5.35 1.70 14.57
CA TYR A 111 -5.76 0.37 15.01
C TYR A 111 -5.15 0.00 16.37
N GLY A 112 -3.86 0.28 16.59
CA GLY A 112 -3.17 0.03 17.86
C GLY A 112 -3.68 0.87 19.04
N GLN A 113 -4.30 2.02 18.76
CA GLN A 113 -5.03 2.83 19.73
C GLN A 113 -6.49 2.36 19.96
N MET A 114 -6.87 1.22 19.39
CA MET A 114 -8.24 0.67 19.46
C MET A 114 -9.31 1.63 18.93
N CYS A 115 -8.95 2.53 18.01
CA CYS A 115 -9.88 3.45 17.35
C CYS A 115 -10.64 2.76 16.20
N VAL A 116 -11.35 1.67 16.53
CA VAL A 116 -12.04 0.79 15.58
C VAL A 116 -13.53 1.13 15.40
N HIS A 117 -14.03 2.14 16.12
CA HIS A 117 -15.41 2.62 16.01
C HIS A 117 -15.49 4.04 15.40
N PRO A 118 -16.57 4.35 14.66
CA PRO A 118 -16.75 5.67 14.07
C PRO A 118 -16.65 6.81 15.09
N GLY A 119 -16.02 7.91 14.71
CA GLY A 119 -15.81 9.10 15.55
C GLY A 119 -14.61 9.01 16.49
N GLN A 120 -13.98 7.85 16.65
CA GLN A 120 -12.72 7.74 17.40
C GLN A 120 -11.57 8.30 16.58
N ALA A 121 -10.71 9.09 17.22
CA ALA A 121 -9.60 9.77 16.58
C ALA A 121 -8.32 9.68 17.40
N LYS A 122 -7.19 9.75 16.71
CA LYS A 122 -5.85 9.86 17.29
C LYS A 122 -5.03 10.88 16.54
N ASN A 123 -4.02 11.44 17.21
CA ASN A 123 -2.99 12.23 16.57
C ASN A 123 -1.62 11.63 16.89
N THR A 124 -0.80 11.39 15.87
CA THR A 124 0.57 10.88 16.05
C THR A 124 1.56 12.01 15.84
N TYR A 125 2.38 12.29 16.85
CA TYR A 125 3.40 13.33 16.85
C TYR A 125 4.77 12.69 16.58
N GLY A 126 5.25 12.82 15.35
CA GLY A 126 6.60 12.41 14.93
C GLY A 126 7.29 13.57 14.20
N THR A 127 8.06 13.26 13.15
CA THR A 127 8.64 14.30 12.26
C THR A 127 7.56 15.18 11.61
N GLY A 128 6.37 14.62 11.40
CA GLY A 128 5.14 15.36 11.09
C GLY A 128 4.03 15.00 12.09
N CYS A 129 2.88 15.69 12.00
CA CYS A 129 1.69 15.41 12.79
C CYS A 129 0.57 14.88 11.89
N PHE A 130 0.01 13.73 12.24
CA PHE A 130 -1.06 13.08 11.46
C PHE A 130 -2.26 12.76 12.35
N LEU A 131 -3.32 13.56 12.17
CA LEU A 131 -4.63 13.36 12.78
C LEU A 131 -5.47 12.44 11.90
N LEU A 132 -5.95 11.33 12.46
CA LEU A 132 -6.83 10.39 11.80
C LEU A 132 -8.09 10.19 12.65
N MET A 133 -9.24 10.08 11.98
CA MET A 133 -10.53 9.74 12.59
C MET A 133 -11.13 8.56 11.82
N ASN A 134 -11.64 7.57 12.53
CA ASN A 134 -12.38 6.47 11.94
C ASN A 134 -13.78 6.97 11.54
N THR A 135 -14.16 6.81 10.27
CA THR A 135 -15.49 7.22 9.75
C THR A 135 -16.47 6.07 9.61
N GLY A 136 -16.08 4.85 10.00
CA GLY A 136 -16.85 3.64 9.78
C GLY A 136 -16.77 3.15 8.34
N GLU A 137 -17.84 2.48 7.91
CA GLU A 137 -17.98 1.95 6.55
C GLU A 137 -18.34 3.04 5.52
N GLU A 138 -18.83 4.18 6.00
CA GLU A 138 -19.23 5.29 5.16
C GLU A 138 -18.09 6.28 4.95
N LYS A 139 -17.86 6.63 3.68
CA LYS A 139 -16.88 7.63 3.28
C LYS A 139 -17.40 9.04 3.58
N VAL A 140 -16.68 9.82 4.37
CA VAL A 140 -17.06 11.21 4.70
C VAL A 140 -16.27 12.22 3.87
N THR A 141 -16.89 12.90 2.91
CA THR A 141 -16.22 13.98 2.15
C THR A 141 -16.10 15.25 2.99
N SER A 142 -14.88 15.68 3.27
CA SER A 142 -14.63 16.91 4.04
C SER A 142 -14.91 18.18 3.25
N LYS A 143 -15.55 19.17 3.91
CA LYS A 143 -15.65 20.56 3.43
C LYS A 143 -14.55 21.47 3.98
N ASN A 144 -13.67 20.94 4.84
CA ASN A 144 -12.63 21.68 5.56
C ASN A 144 -11.21 21.20 5.20
N GLY A 145 -11.02 20.60 4.03
CA GLY A 145 -9.70 20.21 3.51
C GLY A 145 -9.10 18.92 4.09
N LEU A 146 -9.86 18.13 4.87
CA LEU A 146 -9.41 16.80 5.28
C LEU A 146 -9.56 15.80 4.13
N LEU A 147 -8.56 14.92 3.98
CA LEU A 147 -8.59 13.84 3.00
C LEU A 147 -9.49 12.71 3.47
N THR A 148 -10.06 11.98 2.51
CA THR A 148 -10.94 10.83 2.75
C THR A 148 -10.58 9.68 1.81
#